data_AF-B3KYD6-F1
#
_entry.id   AF-B3KYD6-F1
#
_cell.length_a   1.000
_cell.length_b   1.000
_cell.length_c   1.000
_cell.angle_alpha   90.00
_cell.angle_beta   90.00
_cell.angle_gamma   90.00
#
_symmetry.space_group_name_H-M   'P 1'
#
loop_
_entity.id
_entity.type
_entity.pdbx_description
1 polymer ?
#
loop_
_entity_poly.entity_id
_entity_poly.type
_entity_poly.pdbx_seq_one_letter_code
_entity_poly.pdbx_strand_id
1 'polypeptide(L)'
;RESDLVVAGGVSIDTPERRGYKYMQGGMESADGRCYAFDSRANGTVFSRGVGAVLLKRVKDAVKDGDHIYAVIKGGAINNDGSLKAGFTAPGIEGQVEVAKQAISNADIDVENIRFVEAHGTG
;
A
#
# COMPACT_ATOMS: atom_id res chain seq x y z
N ARG A 1 24.85 2.04 -10.66
CA ARG A 1 23.65 1.30 -11.12
C ARG A 1 23.79 -0.11 -10.58
N GLU A 2 22.80 -0.58 -9.83
CA GLU A 2 22.87 -1.91 -9.20
C GLU A 2 22.20 -2.99 -10.05
N SER A 3 21.20 -2.64 -10.86
CA SER A 3 20.50 -3.59 -11.75
C SER A 3 19.83 -2.89 -12.95
N ASP A 4 19.64 -3.64 -14.03
CA ASP A 4 18.90 -3.21 -15.23
C ASP A 4 17.45 -3.71 -15.27
N LEU A 5 17.19 -4.79 -14.52
CA LEU A 5 15.89 -5.42 -14.37
C LEU A 5 15.75 -5.84 -12.90
N VAL A 6 14.58 -5.61 -12.30
CA VAL A 6 14.33 -5.90 -10.89
C VAL A 6 13.00 -6.63 -10.73
N VAL A 7 12.99 -7.71 -9.94
CA VAL A 7 11.74 -8.29 -9.44
C VAL A 7 11.42 -7.64 -8.10
N ALA A 8 10.27 -6.99 -8.01
CA ALA A 8 9.76 -6.41 -6.77
C ALA A 8 8.45 -7.11 -6.40
N GLY A 9 8.27 -7.48 -5.14
CA GLY A 9 7.09 -8.22 -4.72
C GLY A 9 7.01 -8.41 -3.21
N GLY A 10 5.97 -9.11 -2.79
CA GLY A 10 5.70 -9.42 -1.39
C GLY A 10 4.86 -10.67 -1.24
N VAL A 11 4.97 -11.30 -0.08
CA VAL A 11 4.18 -12.46 0.32
C VAL A 11 3.71 -12.29 1.76
N SER A 12 2.45 -12.62 2.00
CA SER A 12 1.86 -12.73 3.33
C SER A 12 1.17 -14.08 3.44
N ILE A 13 1.63 -14.92 4.37
CA ILE A 13 1.07 -16.24 4.67
C ILE A 13 1.13 -16.47 6.17
N ASP A 14 0.14 -17.17 6.73
CA ASP A 14 0.21 -17.66 8.12
C ASP A 14 0.55 -19.14 8.10
N THR A 15 1.64 -19.53 8.77
CA THR A 15 2.05 -20.92 8.86
C THR A 15 2.53 -21.28 10.27
N PRO A 16 2.12 -22.44 10.83
CA PRO A 16 1.08 -23.35 10.34
C PRO A 16 -0.33 -22.76 10.50
N GLU A 17 -1.21 -23.00 9.54
CA GLU A 17 -2.59 -22.52 9.57
C GLU A 17 -3.40 -23.32 10.60
N ARG A 18 -3.33 -22.91 11.88
CA ARG A 18 -3.96 -23.66 12.98
C ARG A 18 -5.38 -23.23 13.28
N ARG A 19 -5.83 -22.05 12.80
CA ARG A 19 -7.17 -21.48 13.04
C ARG A 19 -7.56 -20.52 11.90
N GLY A 20 -8.87 -20.42 11.62
CA GLY A 20 -9.44 -19.43 10.71
C GLY A 20 -9.51 -18.02 11.33
N TYR A 21 -10.30 -17.14 10.73
CA TYR A 21 -10.51 -15.77 11.20
C TYR A 21 -10.92 -15.73 12.69
N LYS A 22 -10.24 -14.91 13.49
CA LYS A 22 -10.52 -14.77 14.92
C LYS A 22 -10.56 -13.29 15.30
N TYR A 23 -11.76 -12.81 15.61
CA TYR A 23 -11.93 -11.54 16.29
C TYR A 23 -11.29 -11.58 17.68
N MET A 24 -10.58 -10.51 18.03
CA MET A 24 -10.07 -10.26 19.38
C MET A 24 -10.63 -8.93 19.88
N GLN A 25 -11.28 -8.95 21.04
CA GLN A 25 -11.79 -7.72 21.63
C GLN A 25 -10.64 -6.74 21.93
N GLY A 26 -10.74 -5.53 21.38
CA GLY A 26 -9.67 -4.52 21.46
C GLY A 26 -8.52 -4.74 20.47
N GLY A 27 -8.61 -5.75 19.61
CA GLY A 27 -7.70 -5.97 18.48
C GLY A 27 -8.03 -5.09 17.28
N MET A 28 -7.31 -5.30 16.18
CA MET A 28 -7.55 -4.61 14.91
C MET A 28 -8.59 -5.33 14.04
N GLU A 29 -8.91 -6.58 14.38
CA GLU A 29 -9.80 -7.45 13.62
C GLU A 29 -11.26 -6.99 13.67
N SER A 30 -11.94 -6.97 12.54
CA SER A 30 -13.40 -6.76 12.43
C SER A 30 -14.20 -7.84 13.17
N ALA A 31 -15.25 -7.47 13.90
CA ALA A 31 -16.16 -8.48 14.47
C ALA A 31 -16.92 -9.28 13.40
N ASP A 32 -17.19 -8.67 12.24
CA ASP A 32 -17.97 -9.26 11.14
C ASP A 32 -17.11 -10.02 10.13
N GLY A 33 -15.78 -9.98 10.28
CA GLY A 33 -14.85 -10.58 9.33
C GLY A 33 -14.89 -9.91 7.96
N ARG A 34 -15.11 -8.59 7.90
CA ARG A 34 -15.09 -7.78 6.67
C ARG A 34 -14.45 -6.42 6.89
N CYS A 35 -13.69 -5.95 5.90
CA CYS A 35 -13.27 -4.55 5.85
C CYS A 35 -14.39 -3.73 5.21
N TYR A 36 -15.00 -2.81 5.98
CA TYR A 36 -16.01 -1.88 5.49
C TYR A 36 -15.39 -0.50 5.24
N ALA A 37 -14.46 -0.42 4.28
CA ALA A 37 -13.71 0.81 4.01
C ALA A 37 -14.62 2.02 3.76
N PHE A 38 -14.43 3.07 4.56
CA PHE A 38 -15.16 4.35 4.47
C PHE A 38 -16.67 4.25 4.77
N ASP A 39 -17.12 3.17 5.39
CA ASP A 39 -18.51 2.95 5.77
C ASP A 39 -18.71 3.16 7.27
N SER A 40 -19.87 3.68 7.68
CA SER A 40 -20.25 3.83 9.10
C SER A 40 -20.24 2.51 9.91
N ARG A 41 -20.29 1.36 9.23
CA ARG A 41 -20.23 0.02 9.83
C ARG A 41 -18.80 -0.45 10.13
N ALA A 42 -17.78 0.32 9.72
CA ALA A 42 -16.38 0.03 9.98
C ALA A 42 -16.14 -0.33 11.46
N ASN A 43 -15.64 -1.54 11.69
CA ASN A 43 -15.42 -2.10 13.03
C ASN A 43 -14.10 -2.89 13.14
N GLY A 44 -13.17 -2.66 12.20
CA GLY A 44 -11.87 -3.33 12.12
C GLY A 44 -11.54 -3.83 10.71
N THR A 45 -10.41 -4.51 10.59
CA THR A 45 -9.86 -5.06 9.34
C THR A 45 -9.92 -6.58 9.30
N VAL A 46 -9.61 -7.15 8.13
CA VAL A 46 -9.38 -8.57 7.91
C VAL A 46 -8.00 -8.74 7.33
N PHE A 47 -7.14 -9.47 8.05
CA PHE A 47 -5.82 -9.83 7.52
C PHE A 47 -5.96 -10.92 6.46
N SER A 48 -5.41 -10.66 5.28
CA SER A 48 -5.47 -11.56 4.13
C SER A 48 -4.10 -12.17 3.83
N ARG A 49 -4.13 -13.27 3.07
CA ARG A 49 -2.95 -13.92 2.52
C ARG A 49 -2.86 -13.65 1.03
N GLY A 50 -1.65 -13.55 0.52
CA GLY A 50 -1.42 -13.25 -0.88
C GLY A 50 0.05 -13.23 -1.23
N VAL A 51 0.32 -13.42 -2.51
CA VAL A 51 1.64 -13.24 -3.11
C VAL A 51 1.48 -12.45 -4.40
N GLY A 52 2.39 -11.51 -4.63
CA GLY A 52 2.42 -10.72 -5.84
C GLY A 52 3.83 -10.27 -6.15
N ALA A 53 4.14 -10.19 -7.45
CA ALA A 53 5.41 -9.66 -7.92
C ALA A 53 5.20 -8.94 -9.25
N VAL A 54 6.03 -7.92 -9.48
CA VAL A 54 6.14 -7.18 -10.73
C VAL A 54 7.59 -7.17 -11.19
N LEU A 55 7.77 -7.13 -12.51
CA LEU A 55 9.06 -6.92 -13.13
C LEU A 55 9.22 -5.44 -13.47
N LEU A 56 10.28 -4.83 -12.96
CA LEU A 56 10.58 -3.41 -13.15
C LEU A 56 11.75 -3.26 -14.11
N LYS A 57 11.57 -2.37 -15.07
CA LYS A 57 12.57 -1.96 -16.05
C LYS A 57 12.45 -0.46 -16.28
N ARG A 58 13.54 0.19 -16.66
CA ARG A 58 13.50 1.59 -17.07
C ARG A 58 12.64 1.71 -18.33
N VAL A 59 11.72 2.67 -18.35
CA VAL A 59 10.77 2.84 -19.47
C VAL A 59 11.46 2.96 -20.83
N LYS A 60 12.60 3.65 -20.89
CA LYS A 60 13.38 3.82 -22.13
C LYS A 60 13.89 2.48 -22.68
N ASP A 61 14.33 1.59 -21.79
CA ASP A 61 14.86 0.28 -22.18
C ASP A 61 13.71 -0.68 -22.51
N ALA A 62 12.59 -0.60 -21.78
CA ALA A 62 11.39 -1.37 -22.08
C ALA A 62 10.84 -1.04 -23.48
N VAL A 63 10.79 0.25 -23.84
CA VAL A 63 10.38 0.69 -25.18
C VAL A 63 11.38 0.22 -26.25
N LYS A 64 12.68 0.38 -26.00
CA LYS A 64 13.74 -0.06 -26.94
C LYS A 64 13.65 -1.55 -27.24
N ASP A 65 13.41 -2.35 -26.21
CA ASP A 65 13.41 -3.81 -26.31
C ASP A 65 12.05 -4.36 -26.76
N GLY A 66 11.04 -3.51 -26.93
CA GLY A 66 9.70 -3.90 -27.38
C GLY A 66 8.87 -4.62 -26.32
N ASP A 67 9.18 -4.39 -25.03
CA ASP A 67 8.47 -5.02 -23.93
C ASP A 67 7.02 -4.53 -23.83
N HIS A 68 6.12 -5.39 -23.36
CA HIS A 68 4.77 -4.97 -23.00
C HIS A 68 4.81 -4.19 -21.68
N ILE A 69 4.41 -2.91 -21.72
CA ILE A 69 4.41 -2.01 -20.56
C ILE A 69 2.98 -1.92 -20.00
N TYR A 70 2.76 -2.51 -18.81
CA TYR A 70 1.48 -2.43 -18.11
C TYR A 70 1.21 -1.03 -17.54
N ALA A 71 2.22 -0.41 -16.94
CA ALA A 71 2.12 0.91 -16.32
C ALA A 71 3.52 1.55 -16.19
N VAL A 72 3.55 2.86 -15.91
CA VAL A 72 4.77 3.61 -15.61
C VAL A 72 4.70 4.13 -14.18
N ILE A 73 5.69 3.78 -13.35
CA ILE A 73 5.85 4.36 -12.02
C ILE A 73 6.46 5.75 -12.18
N LYS A 74 5.66 6.78 -11.94
CA LYS A 74 6.08 8.19 -12.10
C LYS A 74 6.93 8.69 -10.93
N GLY A 75 6.61 8.25 -9.72
CA GLY A 75 7.31 8.62 -8.49
C GLY A 75 6.70 7.90 -7.28
N GLY A 76 7.34 8.03 -6.13
CA GLY A 76 6.88 7.46 -4.86
C GLY A 76 7.63 8.08 -3.68
N ALA A 77 7.14 7.85 -2.47
CA ALA A 77 7.75 8.33 -1.23
C ALA A 77 7.45 7.37 -0.07
N ILE A 78 8.30 7.38 0.95
CA ILE A 78 8.16 6.61 2.20
C ILE A 78 8.59 7.52 3.35
N ASN A 79 7.86 7.48 4.47
CA ASN A 79 8.22 8.16 5.72
C ASN A 79 7.78 7.35 6.96
N ASN A 80 7.78 7.99 8.13
CA ASN A 80 7.31 7.42 9.39
C ASN A 80 6.57 8.49 10.22
N ASP A 81 5.44 8.13 10.85
CA ASP A 81 4.61 9.05 11.63
C ASP A 81 5.30 9.60 12.90
N GLY A 82 6.41 9.02 13.33
CA GLY A 82 7.22 9.55 14.43
C GLY A 82 6.48 9.57 15.77
N SER A 83 6.78 10.54 16.62
CA SER A 83 6.26 10.65 17.99
C SER A 83 4.91 11.37 18.11
N LEU A 84 4.40 11.97 17.02
CA LEU A 84 3.20 12.82 17.06
C LEU A 84 1.88 12.02 17.05
N LYS A 85 1.92 10.74 16.70
CA LYS A 85 0.75 9.85 16.69
C LYS A 85 0.18 9.62 18.09
N ALA A 86 -1.15 9.49 18.18
CA ALA A 86 -1.89 9.34 19.44
C ALA A 86 -1.62 8.03 20.21
N GLY A 87 -0.92 7.08 19.60
CA GLY A 87 -0.59 5.79 20.19
C GLY A 87 0.41 5.05 19.31
N PHE A 88 1.06 4.01 19.84
CA PHE A 88 2.10 3.29 19.11
C PHE A 88 1.61 2.72 17.76
N THR A 89 0.36 2.25 17.71
CA THR A 89 -0.29 1.68 16.51
C THR A 89 -1.24 2.67 15.82
N ALA A 90 -1.42 3.87 16.36
CA ALA A 90 -2.36 4.84 15.79
C ALA A 90 -1.73 5.53 14.57
N PRO A 91 -2.47 5.72 13.47
CA PRO A 91 -1.97 6.47 12.32
C PRO A 91 -1.76 7.96 12.65
N GLY A 92 -0.72 8.57 12.11
CA GLY A 92 -0.48 10.02 12.14
C GLY A 92 -1.04 10.70 10.88
N ILE A 93 -1.82 11.76 11.05
CA ILE A 93 -2.44 12.47 9.92
C ILE A 93 -1.37 13.27 9.15
N GLU A 94 -0.51 13.98 9.88
CA GLU A 94 0.54 14.83 9.31
C GLU A 94 1.52 14.00 8.47
N GLY A 95 1.96 12.85 8.98
CA GLY A 95 2.85 11.93 8.26
C GLY A 95 2.24 11.43 6.95
N GLN A 96 0.95 11.09 6.95
CA GLN A 96 0.26 10.68 5.73
C GLN A 96 0.11 11.81 4.71
N VAL A 97 -0.20 13.03 5.15
CA VAL A 97 -0.28 14.19 4.26
C VAL A 97 1.09 14.51 3.64
N GLU A 98 2.15 14.45 4.44
CA GLU A 98 3.51 14.71 3.98
C GLU A 98 3.99 13.68 2.95
N VAL A 99 3.79 12.38 3.20
CA VAL A 99 4.23 11.34 2.25
C VAL A 99 3.46 11.41 0.95
N ALA A 100 2.16 11.74 1.00
CA ALA A 100 1.36 11.92 -0.21
C ALA A 100 1.84 13.11 -1.03
N LYS A 101 2.08 14.27 -0.40
CA LYS A 101 2.65 15.46 -1.06
C LYS A 101 4.02 15.18 -1.68
N GLN A 102 4.89 14.47 -0.96
CA GLN A 102 6.20 14.11 -1.46
C GLN A 102 6.13 13.14 -2.65
N ALA A 103 5.22 12.17 -2.61
CA ALA A 103 5.03 11.24 -3.72
C ALA A 103 4.54 11.96 -4.98
N ILE A 104 3.58 12.89 -4.86
CA ILE A 104 3.09 13.72 -5.97
C ILE A 104 4.22 14.61 -6.52
N SER A 105 4.99 15.25 -5.63
CA SER A 105 6.14 16.07 -6.02
C SER A 105 7.21 15.24 -6.74
N ASN A 106 7.52 14.03 -6.26
CA ASN A 106 8.50 13.13 -6.89
C ASN A 106 8.01 12.60 -8.25
N ALA A 107 6.70 12.49 -8.43
CA ALA A 107 6.09 12.04 -9.67
C ALA A 107 6.05 13.13 -10.76
N ASP A 108 6.24 14.40 -10.37
CA ASP A 108 6.15 15.58 -11.24
C ASP A 108 4.84 15.59 -12.06
N ILE A 109 3.72 15.50 -11.34
CA ILE A 109 2.38 15.51 -11.92
C ILE A 109 1.52 16.60 -11.28
N ASP A 110 0.57 17.11 -12.05
CA ASP A 110 -0.53 17.90 -11.51
C ASP A 110 -1.51 16.98 -10.76
N VAL A 111 -1.90 17.39 -9.55
CA VAL A 111 -2.83 16.65 -8.69
C VAL A 111 -4.20 16.48 -9.37
N GLU A 112 -4.61 17.43 -10.20
CA GLU A 112 -5.88 17.39 -10.94
C GLU A 112 -5.92 16.24 -11.98
N ASN A 113 -4.77 15.66 -12.32
CA ASN A 113 -4.70 14.50 -13.21
C ASN A 113 -4.91 13.16 -12.49
N ILE A 114 -4.98 13.15 -11.16
CA ILE A 114 -5.23 11.92 -10.38
C ILE A 114 -6.72 11.57 -10.47
N ARG A 115 -7.01 10.46 -11.15
CA ARG A 115 -8.39 9.99 -11.37
C ARG A 115 -8.85 8.91 -10.40
N PHE A 116 -7.91 8.27 -9.71
CA PHE A 116 -8.17 7.14 -8.85
C PHE A 116 -7.14 7.11 -7.72
N VAL A 117 -7.60 6.76 -6.52
CA VAL A 117 -6.76 6.57 -5.33
C VAL A 117 -7.11 5.21 -4.74
N GLU A 118 -6.14 4.29 -4.81
CA GLU A 118 -6.20 3.04 -4.05
C GLU A 118 -5.76 3.36 -2.61
N ALA A 119 -6.72 3.52 -1.71
CA ALA A 119 -6.45 3.85 -0.31
C ALA A 119 -6.12 2.61 0.53
N HIS A 120 -5.51 2.80 1.71
CA HIS A 120 -5.24 1.69 2.63
C HIS A 120 -6.51 0.98 3.11
N GLY A 121 -7.59 1.75 3.35
CA GLY A 121 -8.96 1.23 3.41
C GLY A 121 -9.20 0.11 4.43
N THR A 122 -8.63 0.19 5.62
CA THR A 122 -8.64 -0.90 6.63
C THR A 122 -9.99 -1.16 7.31
N GLY A 123 -11.08 -0.51 6.87
CA GLY A 123 -12.35 -0.47 7.56
C GLY A 123 -12.56 0.90 8.17
#